data_AF-A0A2G2KDB5-F1
#
_entry.id   AF-A0A2G2KDB5-F1
#
_cell.length_a   1.000
_cell.length_b   1.000
_cell.length_c   1.000
_cell.angle_alpha   90.00
_cell.angle_beta   90.00
_cell.angle_gamma   90.00
#
_symmetry.space_group_name_H-M   'P 1'
#
loop_
_entity.id
_entity.type
_entity.pdbx_description
1 polymer ?
#
loop_
_entity_poly.entity_id
_entity_poly.type
_entity_poly.pdbx_seq_one_letter_code
_entity_poly.pdbx_strand_id
1 'polypeptide(L)' 'MPIIFVYMNQIKAILIDNEQSARNVLTNLLERTTHNINVLTTFSNLEDGVEQIKALEPGM' A
#
# COMPACT_ATOMS: atom_id res chain seq x y z
N MET A 1 -22.82 26.53 -2.58
CA MET A 1 -22.46 25.26 -3.22
C MET A 1 -22.52 24.16 -2.18
N PRO A 2 -23.18 23.02 -2.40
CA PRO A 2 -23.02 21.88 -1.52
C PRO A 2 -21.61 21.32 -1.70
N ILE A 3 -20.92 21.08 -0.58
CA ILE A 3 -19.66 20.32 -0.56
C ILE A 3 -20.07 18.84 -0.47
N ILE A 4 -19.71 18.05 -1.47
CA ILE A 4 -19.92 16.60 -1.47
C ILE A 4 -18.68 15.97 -0.84
N PHE A 5 -18.84 15.33 0.33
CA PHE A 5 -17.81 14.45 0.89
C PHE A 5 -17.99 13.06 0.29
N VAL A 6 -17.08 12.66 -0.61
CA VAL A 6 -16.98 11.27 -1.07
C VAL A 6 -16.07 10.53 -0.09
N TYR A 7 -16.64 9.59 0.68
CA TYR A 7 -15.87 8.73 1.58
C TYR A 7 -15.18 7.63 0.76
N MET A 8 -14.00 7.92 0.22
CA MET A 8 -13.15 6.90 -0.41
C MET A 8 -12.31 6.24 0.66
N ASN A 9 -12.66 5.01 1.05
CA ASN A 9 -11.77 4.16 1.84
C ASN A 9 -10.54 3.85 0.98
N GLN A 10 -9.42 4.52 1.26
CA GLN A 10 -8.16 4.22 0.60
C GLN A 10 -7.74 2.79 0.92
N ILE A 11 -7.41 2.03 -0.12
CA ILE A 11 -6.87 0.68 0.01
C ILE A 11 -5.46 0.79 0.57
N LYS A 12 -5.23 0.20 1.74
CA LYS A 12 -3.89 0.07 2.32
C LYS A 12 -3.17 -1.11 1.65
N ALA A 13 -1.96 -0.88 1.17
CA ALA A 13 -1.16 -1.89 0.47
C ALA A 13 0.24 -2.03 1.09
N ILE A 14 0.80 -3.24 1.01
CA ILE A 14 2.21 -3.53 1.27
C ILE A 14 2.77 -4.16 0.00
N LEU A 15 3.98 -3.75 -0.39
CA LEU A 15 4.63 -4.27 -1.58
C LEU A 15 5.75 -5.24 -1.19
N ILE A 16 5.70 -6.48 -1.69
CA ILE A 16 6.70 -7.50 -1.39
C ILE A 16 7.26 -8.02 -2.70
N ASP A 17 8.56 -7.81 -2.92
CA ASP A 17 9.29 -8.33 -4.07
C ASP A 17 10.78 -8.35 -3.71
N ASN A 18 11.55 -9.36 -4.11
CA ASN A 18 12.97 -9.44 -3.76
C ASN A 18 13.84 -8.41 -4.50
N GLU A 19 13.36 -7.84 -5.61
CA GLU A 19 14.08 -6.87 -6.40
C GLU A 19 13.64 -5.43 -6.07
N GLN A 20 14.58 -4.60 -5.59
CA GLN A 20 14.29 -3.18 -5.29
C GLN A 20 13.81 -2.41 -6.53
N SER A 21 14.30 -2.76 -7.71
CA SER A 21 13.91 -2.10 -8.97
C SER A 21 12.43 -2.32 -9.26
N ALA A 22 11.91 -3.55 -9.08
CA ALA A 22 10.51 -3.89 -9.26
C ALA A 22 9.62 -3.11 -8.29
N ARG A 23 10.03 -3.02 -7.02
CA ARG A 23 9.32 -2.21 -6.01
C ARG A 23 9.25 -0.74 -6.40
N ASN A 24 10.36 -0.17 -6.88
CA ASN A 24 10.39 1.22 -7.34
C ASN A 24 9.48 1.45 -8.54
N VAL A 25 9.50 0.56 -9.54
CA VAL A 25 8.65 0.67 -10.73
C VAL A 25 7.18 0.61 -10.34
N LEU A 26 6.78 -0.36 -9.50
CA LEU A 26 5.39 -0.52 -9.13
C LEU A 26 4.88 0.64 -8.25
N THR A 27 5.67 1.12 -7.29
CA THR A 27 5.34 2.32 -6.50
C THR A 27 5.10 3.53 -7.41
N ASN A 28 6.03 3.80 -8.33
CA ASN A 28 5.90 4.91 -9.27
C ASN A 28 4.66 4.77 -10.18
N LEU A 29 4.31 3.55 -10.59
CA LEU A 29 3.11 3.31 -11.40
C LEU A 29 1.83 3.53 -10.58
N LEU A 30 1.78 3.05 -9.34
CA LEU A 30 0.63 3.21 -8.45
C LEU A 30 0.39 4.69 -8.16
N GLU A 31 1.43 5.45 -7.79
CA GLU A 31 1.36 6.89 -7.52
C GLU A 31 0.83 7.69 -8.71
N ARG A 32 1.14 7.25 -9.94
CA ARG A 32 0.72 7.95 -11.17
C ARG A 32 -0.67 7.58 -11.66
N THR A 33 -1.19 6.40 -11.29
CA THR A 33 -2.40 5.84 -11.90
C THR A 33 -3.61 5.82 -10.98
N THR A 34 -3.40 5.85 -9.65
CA THR A 34 -4.49 5.76 -8.69
C THR A 34 -4.21 6.57 -7.43
N HIS A 35 -5.23 7.27 -6.95
CA HIS A 35 -5.19 8.00 -5.67
C HIS A 35 -5.84 7.20 -4.53
N ASN A 36 -6.42 6.03 -4.86
CA ASN A 36 -7.16 5.20 -3.92
C ASN A 36 -6.33 4.07 -3.30
N ILE A 37 -5.02 4.03 -3.54
CA ILE A 37 -4.10 3.06 -2.96
C ILE A 37 -3.04 3.83 -2.16
N ASN A 38 -2.85 3.45 -0.91
CA ASN A 38 -1.80 3.95 -0.04
C ASN A 38 -0.83 2.80 0.27
N VAL A 39 0.37 2.86 -0.32
CA VAL A 39 1.44 1.90 -0.06
C VAL A 39 2.09 2.27 1.27
N LEU A 40 1.82 1.48 2.32
CA LEU A 40 2.27 1.77 3.68
C LEU A 40 3.77 1.50 3.87
N THR A 41 4.28 0.45 3.23
CA THR A 41 5.67 0.02 3.31
C THR A 41 6.00 -1.01 2.22
N THR A 42 7.28 -1.32 2.06
CA THR A 42 7.78 -2.32 1.10
C THR A 42 8.79 -3.26 1.76
N PHE A 43 8.78 -4.53 1.39
CA PHE A 43 9.70 -5.56 1.90
C PHE A 43 10.40 -6.31 0.77
N SER A 44 11.62 -6.78 1.04
CA SER A 44 12.38 -7.62 0.11
C SER A 44 12.13 -9.12 0.27
N ASN A 45 11.40 -9.52 1.31
CA ASN A 45 11.07 -10.92 1.56
C ASN A 45 9.65 -11.04 2.12
N LEU A 46 9.10 -12.25 1.99
CA LEU A 46 7.74 -12.55 2.39
C LEU A 46 7.56 -12.54 3.91
N GLU A 47 8.57 -12.98 4.66
CA GLU A 47 8.48 -13.15 6.12
C GLU A 47 8.23 -11.80 6.80
N ASP A 48 9.09 -10.81 6.54
CA ASP A 48 8.94 -9.45 7.07
C ASP A 48 7.59 -8.83 6.68
N GLY A 49 7.15 -9.08 5.43
CA GLY A 49 5.87 -8.60 4.94
C GLY A 49 4.68 -9.21 5.68
N VAL A 50 4.74 -10.51 6.00
CA VAL A 50 3.70 -11.20 6.77
C VAL A 50 3.71 -10.73 8.23
N GLU A 51 4.88 -10.53 8.84
CA GLU A 51 4.99 -9.97 10.18
C GLU A 51 4.36 -8.57 10.26
N GLN A 52 4.62 -7.72 9.26
CA GLN A 52 4.03 -6.40 9.19
C GLN A 52 2.51 -6.45 9.01
N ILE A 53 1.98 -7.35 8.19
CA ILE A 53 0.54 -7.54 8.04
C ILE A 53 -0.10 -7.86 9.39
N LYS A 54 0.48 -8.81 10.14
CA LYS A 54 0.02 -9.17 11.49
C LYS A 54 0.13 -8.00 12.47
N ALA A 55 1.19 -7.21 12.40
CA ALA A 55 1.38 -6.05 13.28
C ALA A 55 0.41 -4.89 12.96
N LEU A 56 0.01 -4.75 11.70
CA LEU A 56 -0.96 -3.75 11.24
C LEU A 56 -2.42 -4.15 11.46
N GLU A 57 -2.69 -5.34 12.02
CA GLU A 57 -3.98 -5.69 12.63
C GLU A 57 -4.06 -5.20 14.09
N PRO A 58 -4.60 -4.00 14.36
CA PRO A 58 -5.45 -3.79 15.53
C PRO A 58 -6.90 -3.76 15.02
N GLY A 59 -7.52 -4.93 14.88
CA GLY A 59 -8.82 -5.05 14.23
C GLY A 59 -9.56 -6.38 14.36
N MET A 60 -9.26 -7.20 15.38
CA MET A 60 -10.32 -8.02 15.99
C MET A 60 -10.93 -7.24 17.16
#